data_AF-A0ABD5HQI3-F1
#
_entry.id   AF-A0ABD5HQI3-F1
#
_cell.length_a   1.000
_cell.length_b   1.000
_cell.length_c   1.000
_cell.angle_alpha   90.00
_cell.angle_beta   90.00
_cell.angle_gamma   90.00
#
_symmetry.space_group_name_H-M   'P 1'
#
loop_
_entity.id
_entity.type
_entity.pdbx_description
1 polymer ?
#
loop_
_entity_poly.entity_id
_entity_poly.type
_entity_poly.pdbx_seq_one_letter_code
_entity_poly.pdbx_strand_id
1 'polypeptide(L)'
;QRLYLTVPQAFMGNRARGYIPPELWDHGINAGLLNYNFTGNNVHNDVGGSSNYAYLNLQSGLNLGAWRLRDNTTWSYSSGGSSSTNENKWQHINTWLERDITLLRSRLTLGDSYTNGDVFDGINFRGAQLASDDNMLPDSQKGFAPVIHGIARGTAQVSVKQNGYEIYQSTVPPGPFTINDLYSAGNGGDLQVTIKEADGSSQ
;
A
#
# COMPACT_ATOMS: atom_id res chain seq x y z
N GLN A 1 39.66 19.72 18.47
CA GLN A 1 39.31 20.65 17.37
C GLN A 1 37.97 20.20 16.80
N ARG A 2 37.01 21.11 16.58
CA ARG A 2 35.66 20.79 16.07
C ARG A 2 35.29 21.79 14.97
N LEU A 3 34.67 21.30 13.91
CA LEU A 3 34.10 22.11 12.83
C LEU A 3 32.58 21.96 12.88
N TYR A 4 31.87 23.09 12.96
CA TYR A 4 30.41 23.13 12.90
C TYR A 4 29.97 23.57 11.51
N LEU A 5 29.17 22.74 10.84
CA LEU A 5 28.62 23.00 9.53
C LEU A 5 27.09 23.07 9.65
N THR A 6 26.51 24.09 9.05
CA THR A 6 25.05 24.32 9.06
C THR A 6 24.59 24.45 7.63
N VAL A 7 23.71 23.56 7.19
CA VAL A 7 23.15 23.55 5.83
C VAL A 7 21.63 23.60 5.95
N PRO A 8 20.93 24.49 5.21
CA PRO A 8 19.48 24.53 5.22
C PRO A 8 18.89 23.17 4.85
N GLN A 9 17.85 22.74 5.57
CA GLN A 9 17.23 21.43 5.37
C GLN A 9 16.70 21.24 3.94
N ALA A 10 16.29 22.31 3.26
CA ALA A 10 15.87 22.25 1.86
C ALA A 10 16.95 21.71 0.89
N PHE A 11 18.23 21.77 1.26
CA PHE A 11 19.34 21.23 0.45
C PHE A 11 19.88 19.89 0.97
N MET A 12 19.35 19.39 2.09
CA MET A 12 19.68 18.07 2.59
C MET A 12 18.89 17.03 1.79
N GLY A 13 19.49 15.88 1.48
CA GLY A 13 18.77 14.77 0.84
C GLY A 13 17.56 14.39 1.70
N ASN A 14 16.36 14.52 1.13
CA ASN A 14 15.08 14.32 1.81
C ASN A 14 15.00 12.91 2.43
N ARG A 15 15.20 12.81 3.74
CA ARG A 15 14.88 11.63 4.53
C ARG A 15 13.52 11.88 5.15
N ALA A 16 12.46 11.56 4.41
CA ALA A 16 11.13 11.50 4.99
C ALA A 16 11.18 10.64 6.26
N ARG A 17 10.37 10.96 7.27
CA ARG A 17 10.28 10.14 8.48
C ARG A 17 9.88 8.72 8.09
N GLY A 18 10.55 7.73 8.68
CA GLY A 18 10.32 6.33 8.36
C GLY A 18 10.86 5.90 6.99
N TYR A 19 11.71 6.72 6.34
CA TYR A 19 12.42 6.30 5.13
C TYR A 19 13.32 5.09 5.41
N ILE A 20 13.14 4.05 4.61
CA ILE A 20 13.96 2.84 4.60
C ILE A 20 14.73 2.80 3.28
N PRO A 21 16.08 2.80 3.31
CA PRO A 21 16.89 2.63 2.10
C PRO A 21 16.51 1.36 1.31
N PRO A 22 16.33 1.43 -0.02
CA PRO A 22 15.92 0.27 -0.84
C PRO A 22 16.88 -0.92 -0.77
N GLU A 23 18.16 -0.69 -0.50
CA GLU A 23 19.16 -1.75 -0.31
C GLU A 23 18.91 -2.62 0.94
N LEU A 24 18.08 -2.16 1.87
CA LEU A 24 17.64 -2.94 3.03
C LEU A 24 16.39 -3.77 2.76
N TRP A 25 15.78 -3.68 1.58
CA TRP A 25 14.56 -4.41 1.25
C TRP A 25 14.90 -5.84 0.86
N ASP A 26 14.42 -6.80 1.65
CA ASP A 26 14.61 -8.22 1.39
C ASP A 26 13.57 -8.71 0.37
N HIS A 27 14.03 -9.50 -0.61
CA HIS A 27 13.17 -10.17 -1.58
C HIS A 27 12.45 -11.39 -0.98
N GLY A 28 12.90 -11.85 0.19
CA GLY A 28 12.41 -13.03 0.87
C GLY A 28 13.10 -14.31 0.39
N ILE A 29 12.66 -15.43 0.94
CA ILE A 29 13.19 -16.75 0.62
C ILE A 29 12.41 -17.42 -0.52
N ASN A 30 13.06 -18.39 -1.16
CA ASN A 30 12.39 -19.27 -2.10
C ASN A 30 11.42 -20.18 -1.33
N ALA A 31 10.14 -20.13 -1.65
CA ALA A 31 9.11 -20.88 -0.95
C ALA A 31 7.88 -21.15 -1.84
N GLY A 32 7.28 -22.33 -1.66
CA GLY A 32 5.93 -22.62 -2.16
C GLY A 32 4.88 -22.20 -1.13
N LEU A 33 3.74 -21.74 -1.61
CA LEU A 33 2.59 -21.31 -0.82
C LEU A 33 1.36 -22.06 -1.30
N LEU A 34 0.54 -22.51 -0.36
CA LEU A 34 -0.77 -23.08 -0.64
C LEU A 34 -1.72 -22.72 0.49
N ASN A 35 -2.71 -21.89 0.18
CA ASN A 35 -3.83 -21.60 1.06
C ASN A 35 -5.07 -22.29 0.52
N TYR A 36 -5.86 -22.88 1.42
CA TYR A 36 -7.11 -23.53 1.09
C TYR A 36 -8.23 -23.02 1.98
N ASN A 37 -9.41 -22.82 1.40
CA ASN A 37 -10.64 -22.53 2.13
C ASN A 37 -11.74 -23.45 1.64
N PHE A 38 -12.23 -24.31 2.52
CA PHE A 38 -13.28 -25.27 2.22
C PHE A 38 -14.53 -24.96 3.02
N THR A 39 -15.65 -24.77 2.33
CA THR A 39 -16.97 -24.53 2.92
C THR A 39 -17.98 -25.52 2.37
N GLY A 40 -18.91 -25.95 3.21
CA GLY A 40 -19.95 -26.90 2.85
C GLY A 40 -21.24 -26.60 3.58
N ASN A 41 -22.35 -26.84 2.91
CA ASN A 41 -23.69 -26.60 3.43
C ASN A 41 -24.63 -27.72 2.93
N ASN A 42 -25.54 -28.13 3.81
CA ASN A 42 -26.67 -28.98 3.47
C ASN A 42 -27.96 -28.19 3.72
N VAL A 43 -28.86 -28.20 2.75
CA VAL A 43 -30.20 -27.64 2.88
C VAL A 43 -31.19 -28.79 2.83
N HIS A 44 -31.99 -28.93 3.88
CA HIS A 44 -33.15 -29.81 3.89
C HIS A 44 -34.41 -28.98 3.67
N ASN A 45 -35.16 -29.30 2.62
CA ASN A 45 -36.44 -28.68 2.34
C ASN A 45 -37.58 -29.63 2.70
N ASP A 46 -38.65 -29.10 3.29
CA ASP A 46 -39.85 -29.88 3.64
C ASP A 46 -40.54 -30.49 2.41
N VAL A 47 -40.38 -29.85 1.24
CA VAL A 47 -40.84 -30.34 -0.06
C VAL A 47 -39.69 -30.18 -1.07
N GLY A 48 -39.36 -31.24 -1.82
CA GLY A 48 -38.32 -31.20 -2.86
C GLY A 48 -36.97 -31.83 -2.49
N GLY A 49 -36.85 -32.44 -1.30
CA GLY A 49 -35.67 -33.21 -0.88
C GLY A 49 -34.54 -32.35 -0.29
N SER A 50 -33.34 -32.93 -0.21
CA SER A 50 -32.15 -32.25 0.31
C SER A 50 -31.20 -31.84 -0.81
N SER A 51 -30.50 -30.73 -0.61
CA SER A 51 -29.46 -30.23 -1.50
C SER A 51 -28.15 -30.07 -0.74
N ASN A 52 -27.04 -30.42 -1.38
CA ASN A 52 -25.71 -30.29 -0.82
C ASN A 52 -24.91 -29.33 -1.67
N TYR A 53 -24.17 -28.46 -1.01
CA TYR A 53 -23.24 -27.53 -1.63
C TYR A 53 -21.89 -27.68 -0.97
N ALA A 54 -20.84 -27.76 -1.78
CA ALA A 54 -19.48 -27.68 -1.30
C ALA A 54 -18.67 -26.75 -2.20
N TYR A 55 -17.75 -26.01 -1.60
CA TYR A 55 -16.92 -25.05 -2.28
C TYR A 55 -15.52 -25.11 -1.69
N LEU A 56 -14.52 -25.17 -2.56
CA LEU A 56 -13.11 -25.12 -2.21
C LEU A 56 -12.45 -24.00 -3.01
N ASN A 57 -11.80 -23.07 -2.32
CA ASN A 57 -10.91 -22.10 -2.92
C ASN A 57 -9.46 -22.51 -2.63
N LEU A 58 -8.66 -22.68 -3.68
CA LEU A 58 -7.23 -22.96 -3.59
C LEU A 58 -6.47 -21.76 -4.14
N GLN A 59 -5.64 -21.16 -3.29
CA GLN A 59 -4.71 -20.10 -3.68
C GLN A 59 -3.31 -20.68 -3.58
N SER A 60 -2.70 -20.94 -4.72
CA SER A 60 -1.34 -21.44 -4.80
C SER A 60 -0.38 -20.31 -5.15
N GLY A 61 0.87 -20.46 -4.73
CA GLY A 61 1.88 -19.48 -5.03
C GLY A 61 3.29 -20.04 -4.97
N LEU A 62 4.20 -19.38 -5.67
CA LEU A 62 5.61 -19.69 -5.66
C LEU A 62 6.40 -18.39 -5.58
N ASN A 63 7.31 -18.31 -4.62
CA ASN A 63 8.26 -17.21 -4.49
C ASN A 63 9.64 -17.72 -4.91
N LEU A 64 10.26 -17.05 -5.87
CA LEU A 64 11.62 -17.33 -6.32
C LEU A 64 12.41 -16.01 -6.46
N GLY A 65 13.25 -15.72 -5.47
CA GLY A 65 13.86 -14.39 -5.31
C GLY A 65 12.79 -13.30 -5.29
N ALA A 66 12.94 -12.27 -6.15
CA ALA A 66 11.99 -11.17 -6.24
C ALA A 66 10.72 -11.48 -7.06
N TRP A 67 10.62 -12.66 -7.66
CA TRP A 67 9.47 -13.06 -8.47
C TRP A 67 8.42 -13.79 -7.62
N ARG A 68 7.16 -13.41 -7.79
CA ARG A 68 6.03 -13.98 -7.07
C ARG A 68 4.99 -14.46 -8.08
N LEU A 69 4.83 -15.76 -8.20
CA LEU A 69 3.76 -16.39 -8.97
C LEU A 69 2.58 -16.65 -8.05
N ARG A 70 1.38 -16.32 -8.50
CA ARG A 70 0.11 -16.57 -7.79
C ARG A 70 -0.89 -17.18 -8.77
N ASP A 71 -1.65 -18.16 -8.29
CA ASP A 71 -2.73 -18.81 -9.01
C ASP A 71 -3.90 -19.03 -8.05
N ASN A 72 -5.11 -18.77 -8.53
CA ASN A 72 -6.34 -18.98 -7.79
C ASN A 72 -7.30 -19.84 -8.59
N THR A 73 -7.73 -20.94 -7.99
CA THR A 73 -8.63 -21.90 -8.62
C THR A 73 -9.69 -22.32 -7.61
N THR A 74 -10.94 -22.44 -8.07
CA THR A 74 -12.06 -22.88 -7.25
C THR A 74 -12.62 -24.20 -7.73
N TRP A 75 -13.17 -24.94 -6.78
CA TRP A 75 -13.96 -26.12 -7.03
C TRP A 75 -15.32 -25.93 -6.40
N SER A 76 -16.38 -26.19 -7.16
CA SER A 76 -17.75 -26.09 -6.69
C SER A 76 -18.49 -27.39 -6.98
N TYR A 77 -19.19 -27.86 -5.96
CA TYR A 77 -20.09 -28.99 -6.02
C TYR A 77 -21.48 -28.56 -5.60
N SER A 78 -22.49 -28.93 -6.39
CA SER A 78 -23.89 -28.79 -6.04
C SER A 78 -24.66 -30.04 -6.44
N SER A 79 -25.51 -30.53 -5.52
CA SER A 79 -26.48 -31.59 -5.81
C SER A 79 -27.88 -31.09 -5.47
N GLY A 80 -28.83 -31.25 -6.37
CA GLY A 80 -30.23 -30.88 -6.15
C GLY A 80 -31.17 -32.08 -6.03
N GLY A 81 -32.29 -31.90 -5.33
CA GLY A 81 -33.28 -32.93 -5.08
C GLY A 81 -34.28 -33.12 -6.22
N SER A 82 -34.57 -34.39 -6.54
CA SER A 82 -35.65 -34.93 -7.38
C SER A 82 -35.69 -34.62 -8.89
N SER A 83 -35.00 -33.62 -9.43
CA SER A 83 -35.04 -33.37 -10.89
C SER A 83 -33.85 -32.61 -11.51
N SER A 84 -32.74 -32.42 -10.80
CA SER A 84 -31.65 -31.54 -11.25
C SER A 84 -30.28 -32.20 -11.37
N THR A 85 -29.53 -31.75 -12.37
CA THR A 85 -28.13 -32.09 -12.67
C THR A 85 -27.21 -31.73 -11.51
N ASN A 86 -26.38 -32.69 -11.09
CA ASN A 86 -25.26 -32.41 -10.19
C ASN A 86 -24.20 -31.58 -10.95
N GLU A 87 -23.78 -30.44 -10.39
CA GLU A 87 -22.60 -29.74 -10.90
C GLU A 87 -21.39 -30.11 -10.04
N ASN A 88 -20.31 -30.47 -10.70
CA ASN A 88 -19.01 -30.71 -10.08
C ASN A 88 -17.95 -30.21 -11.04
N LYS A 89 -17.42 -29.01 -10.79
CA LYS A 89 -16.48 -28.36 -11.71
C LYS A 89 -15.35 -27.67 -10.98
N TRP A 90 -14.18 -27.75 -11.60
CA TRP A 90 -13.05 -26.89 -11.31
C TRP A 90 -13.09 -25.68 -12.23
N GLN A 91 -12.94 -24.50 -11.67
CA GLN A 91 -12.90 -23.24 -12.39
C GLN A 91 -11.66 -22.45 -12.00
N HIS A 92 -10.81 -22.20 -12.99
CA HIS A 92 -9.66 -21.33 -12.82
C HIS A 92 -10.12 -19.86 -12.78
N ILE A 93 -9.62 -19.09 -11.83
CA ILE A 93 -9.98 -17.67 -11.66
C ILE A 93 -8.93 -16.78 -12.32
N ASN A 94 -7.68 -16.86 -11.87
CA ASN A 94 -6.59 -16.04 -12.38
C ASN A 94 -5.21 -16.62 -12.06
N THR A 95 -4.26 -16.30 -12.95
CA THR A 95 -2.83 -16.55 -12.74
C THR A 95 -2.06 -15.29 -13.08
N TRP A 96 -1.14 -14.89 -12.20
CA TRP A 96 -0.21 -13.81 -12.51
C TRP A 96 1.15 -14.01 -11.88
N LEU A 97 2.13 -13.39 -12.53
CA LEU A 97 3.51 -13.31 -12.10
C LEU A 97 3.84 -11.83 -11.87
N GLU A 98 4.28 -11.49 -10.67
CA GLU A 98 4.61 -10.12 -10.31
C GLU A 98 6.04 -10.00 -9.79
N ARG A 99 6.61 -8.81 -9.99
CA ARG A 99 7.93 -8.41 -9.47
C ARG A 99 8.00 -6.91 -9.23
N ASP A 100 8.56 -6.55 -8.10
CA ASP A 100 8.84 -5.16 -7.75
C ASP A 100 10.14 -4.67 -8.44
N ILE A 101 10.09 -3.48 -9.03
CA ILE A 101 11.22 -2.77 -9.64
C ILE A 101 11.55 -1.55 -8.78
N THR A 102 12.45 -1.74 -7.82
CA THR A 102 12.81 -0.73 -6.81
C THR A 102 13.35 0.57 -7.41
N LEU A 103 14.10 0.49 -8.51
CA LEU A 103 14.65 1.67 -9.22
C LEU A 103 13.56 2.61 -9.77
N LEU A 104 12.42 2.04 -10.18
CA LEU A 104 11.28 2.80 -10.72
C LEU A 104 10.21 3.07 -9.67
N ARG A 105 10.33 2.48 -8.47
CA ARG A 105 9.27 2.45 -7.45
C ARG A 105 7.94 1.92 -8.03
N SER A 106 8.05 0.86 -8.82
CA SER A 106 6.93 0.31 -9.59
C SER A 106 6.86 -1.21 -9.44
N ARG A 107 5.68 -1.76 -9.67
CA ARG A 107 5.44 -3.21 -9.79
C ARG A 107 5.15 -3.58 -11.24
N LEU A 108 5.85 -4.60 -11.71
CA LEU A 108 5.60 -5.28 -12.98
C LEU A 108 4.70 -6.48 -12.72
N THR A 109 3.57 -6.56 -13.41
CA THR A 109 2.63 -7.68 -13.37
C THR A 109 2.45 -8.27 -14.77
N LEU A 110 2.54 -9.58 -14.88
CA LEU A 110 2.38 -10.35 -16.11
C LEU A 110 1.30 -11.42 -15.90
N GLY A 111 0.35 -11.55 -16.82
CA GLY A 111 -0.79 -12.46 -16.70
C GLY A 111 -2.09 -11.72 -16.41
N ASP A 112 -2.96 -12.34 -15.61
CA ASP A 112 -4.26 -11.80 -15.24
C ASP A 112 -4.13 -10.67 -14.22
N SER A 113 -4.59 -9.47 -14.57
CA SER A 113 -4.55 -8.29 -13.68
C SER A 113 -5.74 -7.37 -13.97
N TYR A 114 -5.80 -6.27 -13.23
CA TYR A 114 -6.80 -5.22 -13.41
C TYR A 114 -6.14 -3.83 -13.40
N THR A 115 -6.81 -2.84 -14.00
CA THR A 115 -6.38 -1.44 -13.96
C THR A 115 -7.06 -0.70 -12.81
N ASN A 116 -6.37 0.29 -12.24
CA ASN A 116 -6.99 1.19 -11.26
C ASN A 116 -8.08 2.04 -11.91
N GLY A 117 -9.10 2.36 -11.12
CA GLY A 117 -10.28 3.13 -11.52
C GLY A 117 -10.12 4.64 -11.40
N ASP A 118 -8.90 5.17 -11.29
CA ASP A 118 -8.66 6.57 -10.86
C ASP A 118 -9.07 7.60 -11.92
N VAL A 119 -8.95 7.25 -13.21
CA VAL A 119 -9.26 8.12 -14.36
C VAL A 119 -10.32 7.51 -15.28
N PHE A 120 -10.20 6.21 -15.54
CA PHE A 120 -11.14 5.44 -16.35
C PHE A 120 -11.70 4.29 -15.52
N ASP A 121 -12.78 3.67 -15.99
CA ASP A 121 -13.30 2.46 -15.35
C ASP A 121 -12.22 1.35 -15.33
N GLY A 122 -12.13 0.67 -14.18
CA GLY A 122 -11.22 -0.45 -14.01
C GLY A 122 -11.59 -1.61 -14.92
N ILE A 123 -10.64 -2.08 -15.72
CA ILE A 123 -10.82 -3.24 -16.60
C ILE A 123 -9.98 -4.41 -16.12
N ASN A 124 -10.53 -5.63 -16.22
CA ASN A 124 -9.77 -6.86 -16.08
C ASN A 124 -9.13 -7.22 -17.42
N PHE A 125 -7.87 -7.64 -17.41
CA PHE A 125 -7.15 -8.02 -18.61
C PHE A 125 -6.13 -9.12 -18.35
N ARG A 126 -5.68 -9.76 -19.41
CA ARG A 126 -4.52 -10.66 -19.40
C ARG A 126 -3.42 -10.07 -20.27
N GLY A 127 -2.29 -9.70 -19.68
CA GLY A 127 -1.24 -9.00 -20.40
C GLY A 127 -0.06 -8.62 -19.51
N ALA A 128 0.51 -7.43 -19.75
CA ALA A 128 1.60 -6.88 -18.98
C ALA A 128 1.24 -5.48 -18.48
N GLN A 129 1.61 -5.17 -17.24
CA GLN A 129 1.37 -3.88 -16.61
C GLN A 129 2.59 -3.48 -15.79
N LEU A 130 3.02 -2.23 -15.94
CA LEU A 130 4.01 -1.59 -15.09
C LEU A 130 3.34 -0.38 -14.46
N ALA A 131 3.17 -0.40 -13.14
CA ALA A 131 2.49 0.64 -12.40
C ALA A 131 3.31 1.05 -11.17
N SER A 132 3.32 2.34 -10.83
CA SER A 132 3.90 2.82 -9.57
C SER A 132 3.19 2.18 -8.38
N ASP A 133 3.94 1.85 -7.33
CA ASP A 133 3.40 1.23 -6.12
C ASP A 133 3.64 2.14 -4.91
N ASP A 134 2.57 2.75 -4.41
CA ASP A 134 2.62 3.65 -3.25
C ASP A 134 3.06 2.93 -1.97
N ASN A 135 3.00 1.60 -1.91
CA ASN A 135 3.54 0.84 -0.78
C ASN A 135 5.07 0.92 -0.68
N MET A 136 5.75 1.35 -1.75
CA MET A 136 7.19 1.62 -1.78
C MET A 136 7.54 3.01 -1.24
N LEU A 137 6.55 3.86 -0.94
CA LEU A 137 6.73 5.15 -0.29
C LEU A 137 6.68 4.98 1.24
N PRO A 138 7.45 5.79 1.99
CA PRO A 138 7.27 5.91 3.44
C PRO A 138 5.84 6.31 3.76
N ASP A 139 5.29 5.81 4.88
CA ASP A 139 3.90 6.10 5.27
C ASP A 139 3.63 7.61 5.43
N SER A 140 4.64 8.40 5.79
CA SER A 140 4.55 9.86 5.88
C SER A 140 4.42 10.58 4.53
N GLN A 141 4.54 9.85 3.41
CA GLN A 141 4.44 10.38 2.04
C GLN A 141 3.30 9.70 1.25
N LYS A 142 2.52 8.83 1.91
CA LYS A 142 1.35 8.20 1.29
C LYS A 142 0.16 9.16 1.31
N GLY A 143 -0.55 9.21 0.18
CA GLY A 143 -1.69 10.10 0.01
C GLY A 143 -1.32 11.57 -0.14
N PHE A 144 -2.32 12.44 -0.13
CA PHE A 144 -2.10 13.87 -0.25
C PHE A 144 -1.98 14.51 1.14
N ALA A 145 -0.91 15.26 1.34
CA ALA A 145 -0.75 16.21 2.43
C ALA A 145 -0.13 17.50 1.87
N PRO A 146 -0.58 18.70 2.32
CA PRO A 146 0.02 19.95 1.88
C PRO A 146 1.51 20.01 2.21
N VAL A 147 2.31 20.49 1.27
CA VAL A 147 3.74 20.73 1.48
C VAL A 147 3.93 22.14 2.08
N ILE A 148 4.55 22.23 3.25
CA ILE A 148 4.80 23.51 3.93
C ILE A 148 6.19 24.01 3.55
N HIS A 149 6.24 25.17 2.92
CA HIS A 149 7.49 25.90 2.66
C HIS A 149 7.62 27.07 3.63
N GLY A 150 8.84 27.31 4.12
CA GLY A 150 9.11 28.42 5.03
C GLY A 150 10.60 28.78 5.05
N ILE A 151 10.91 29.91 5.70
CA ILE A 151 12.29 30.38 5.89
C ILE A 151 12.48 30.67 7.38
N ALA A 152 13.41 29.95 8.01
CA ALA A 152 13.82 30.21 9.38
C ALA A 152 14.98 31.20 9.38
N ARG A 153 14.90 32.25 10.20
CA ARG A 153 15.97 33.26 10.32
C ARG A 153 17.17 32.72 11.09
N GLY A 154 16.90 31.91 12.12
CA GLY A 154 17.89 31.22 12.92
C GLY A 154 17.62 29.71 12.99
N THR A 155 18.21 29.05 13.97
CA THR A 155 17.74 27.70 14.35
C THR A 155 16.35 27.84 14.95
N ALA A 156 15.34 27.24 14.32
CA ALA A 156 13.94 27.38 14.72
C ALA A 156 13.29 26.04 15.00
N GLN A 157 12.30 26.04 15.89
CA GLN A 157 11.40 24.92 16.13
C GLN A 157 10.12 25.14 15.33
N VAL A 158 9.82 24.24 14.39
CA VAL A 158 8.60 24.28 13.60
C VAL A 158 7.61 23.27 14.19
N SER A 159 6.43 23.74 14.60
CA SER A 159 5.31 22.91 15.00
C SER A 159 4.13 23.09 14.05
N VAL A 160 3.42 21.99 13.80
CA VAL A 160 2.19 21.99 13.00
C VAL A 160 1.09 21.37 13.84
N LYS A 161 -0.01 22.11 13.96
CA LYS A 161 -1.22 21.65 14.62
C LYS A 161 -2.35 21.47 13.62
N GLN A 162 -3.21 20.50 13.89
CA GLN A 162 -4.45 20.28 13.16
C GLN A 162 -5.54 19.94 14.18
N ASN A 163 -6.72 20.57 14.06
CA ASN A 163 -7.82 20.42 15.01
C ASN A 163 -7.41 20.63 16.49
N GLY A 164 -6.45 21.52 16.74
CA GLY A 164 -5.92 21.82 18.07
C GLY A 164 -4.86 20.86 18.61
N TYR A 165 -4.59 19.74 17.93
CA TYR A 165 -3.57 18.77 18.31
C TYR A 165 -2.27 18.98 17.53
N GLU A 166 -1.12 18.88 18.19
CA GLU A 166 0.18 18.92 17.52
C GLU A 166 0.43 17.60 16.80
N ILE A 167 0.52 17.67 15.48
CA ILE A 167 0.70 16.51 14.60
C ILE A 167 2.14 16.38 14.10
N TYR A 168 2.92 17.46 14.18
CA TYR A 168 4.30 17.51 13.73
C TYR A 168 5.09 18.51 14.56
N GLN A 169 6.29 18.12 14.95
CA GLN A 169 7.28 19.01 15.55
C GLN A 169 8.67 18.62 15.04
N SER A 170 9.50 19.59 14.66
CA SER A 170 10.90 19.38 14.29
C SER A 170 11.72 20.66 14.48
N THR A 171 13.03 20.52 14.68
CA THR A 171 13.97 21.65 14.69
C THR A 171 14.62 21.75 13.31
N VAL A 172 14.62 22.94 12.72
CA VAL A 172 15.21 23.20 11.40
C VAL A 172 16.44 24.13 11.54
N PRO A 173 17.49 23.90 10.73
CA PRO A 173 18.60 24.84 10.61
C PRO A 173 18.15 26.20 10.02
N PRO A 174 18.94 27.27 10.22
CA PRO A 174 18.69 28.55 9.57
C PRO A 174 18.65 28.43 8.04
N GLY A 175 17.73 29.15 7.42
CA GLY A 175 17.50 29.17 5.98
C GLY A 175 16.16 28.56 5.56
N PRO A 176 15.97 28.32 4.25
CA PRO A 176 14.76 27.73 3.73
C PRO A 176 14.61 26.27 4.19
N PHE A 177 13.37 25.90 4.51
CA PHE A 177 12.99 24.53 4.86
C PHE A 177 11.72 24.12 4.10
N THR A 178 11.52 22.82 3.99
CA THR A 178 10.32 22.25 3.36
C THR A 178 9.91 21.00 4.12
N ILE A 179 8.65 20.98 4.56
CA ILE A 179 8.02 19.84 5.24
C ILE A 179 7.11 19.16 4.25
N ASN A 180 7.50 17.97 3.81
CA ASN A 180 6.78 17.11 2.86
C ASN A 180 6.54 15.69 3.40
N ASP A 181 6.67 15.52 4.72
CA ASP A 181 6.54 14.27 5.46
C ASP A 181 5.43 14.37 6.53
N LEU A 182 4.40 15.16 6.24
CA LEU A 182 3.17 15.18 7.03
C LEU A 182 2.32 13.96 6.65
N TYR A 183 1.86 13.22 7.66
CA TYR A 183 0.88 12.17 7.45
C TYR A 183 -0.40 12.74 6.81
N SER A 184 -0.95 12.03 5.83
CA SER A 184 -2.23 12.39 5.22
C SER A 184 -3.36 12.23 6.24
N ALA A 185 -3.86 13.34 6.77
CA ALA A 185 -5.06 13.36 7.58
C ALA A 185 -6.27 13.45 6.64
N GLY A 186 -6.84 12.30 6.27
CA GLY A 186 -7.88 12.18 5.25
C GLY A 186 -9.20 12.95 5.52
N ASN A 187 -9.42 13.44 6.74
CA ASN A 187 -10.57 14.27 7.08
C ASN A 187 -10.09 15.69 7.40
N GLY A 188 -10.32 16.59 6.43
CA GLY A 188 -9.81 17.95 6.39
C GLY A 188 -9.97 18.76 7.68
N GLY A 189 -8.96 19.60 7.91
CA GLY A 189 -8.90 20.62 8.95
C GLY A 189 -7.68 21.49 8.67
N ASP A 190 -7.78 22.79 8.96
CA ASP A 190 -6.70 23.73 8.66
C ASP A 190 -5.42 23.37 9.43
N LEU A 191 -4.29 23.49 8.75
CA LEU A 191 -2.97 23.32 9.34
C LEU A 191 -2.52 24.65 9.94
N GLN A 192 -2.34 24.68 11.25
CA GLN A 192 -1.76 25.81 11.97
C GLN A 192 -0.26 25.57 12.13
N VAL A 193 0.54 26.32 11.37
CA VAL A 193 2.00 26.26 11.43
C VAL A 193 2.48 27.33 12.40
N THR A 194 3.42 26.99 13.27
CA THR A 194 4.11 27.95 14.13
C THR A 194 5.60 27.72 14.06
N ILE A 195 6.35 28.78 13.74
CA ILE A 195 7.81 28.76 13.68
C ILE A 195 8.34 29.55 14.87
N LYS A 196 8.84 28.86 15.88
CA LYS A 196 9.45 29.47 17.06
C LYS A 196 10.95 29.62 16.84
N GLU A 197 11.39 30.86 16.67
CA GLU A 197 12.80 31.21 16.46
C GLU A 197 13.58 31.17 17.78
N ALA A 198 14.92 31.11 17.70
CA ALA A 198 15.79 31.06 18.87
C ALA A 198 15.70 32.31 19.77
N ASP A 199 15.29 33.45 19.21
CA ASP A 199 15.08 34.71 19.95
C ASP A 199 13.72 34.76 20.68
N GLY A 200 12.91 33.71 20.56
CA GLY A 200 11.57 33.62 21.14
C GLY A 200 10.47 34.25 20.28
N SER A 201 10.80 34.88 19.16
CA SER A 201 9.81 35.33 18.19
C SER A 201 9.10 34.14 17.55
N SER A 202 7.84 34.34 17.16
CA SER A 202 7.04 33.31 16.50
C SER A 202 6.46 33.86 15.20
N GLN A 203 6.43 33.01 14.18
CA GLN A 203 5.77 33.25 12.89
C GLN A 203 4.64 32.24 12.70
#